data_AF-G5IZ35-F1
#
_entry.id   AF-G5IZ35-F1
#
_cell.length_a   1.000
_cell.length_b   1.000
_cell.length_c   1.000
_cell.angle_alpha   90.00
_cell.angle_beta   90.00
_cell.angle_gamma   90.00
#
_symmetry.space_group_name_H-M   'P 1'
#
loop_
_entity.id
_entity.type
_entity.pdbx_description
1 polymer ?
#
loop_
_entity_poly.entity_id
_entity_poly.type
_entity_poly.pdbx_seq_one_letter_code
_entity_poly.pdbx_strand_id
1 'polypeptide(L)'
;MRELKDWIASRKCPIDRCSLESEYIMAASYPFPGYHQQQNQLPKAKKVFLELAKVPSQVLQTNIRRLHDAWDFFRNRGFGFPRFKKYGQMKSLLFPQFKNPPLQLPSQEGAGGGWMANKITKIRKSTDKSSSSNT
;
A
#
# COMPACT_ATOMS: atom_id res chain seq x y z
N MET A 1 -2.11 10.16 -3.16
CA MET A 1 -2.31 10.36 -1.69
C MET A 1 -3.28 11.51 -1.38
N ARG A 2 -4.04 12.02 -2.36
CA ARG A 2 -5.09 13.04 -2.14
C ARG A 2 -6.46 12.39 -1.93
N GLU A 3 -6.71 11.25 -2.59
CA GLU A 3 -7.98 10.51 -2.56
C GLU A 3 -8.61 10.34 -1.17
N LEU A 4 -7.86 9.93 -0.14
CA LEU A 4 -8.42 9.77 1.22
C LEU A 4 -8.81 11.11 1.84
N LYS A 5 -8.02 12.17 1.61
CA LYS A 5 -8.34 13.53 2.05
C LYS A 5 -9.54 14.08 1.29
N ASP A 6 -9.58 13.88 -0.02
CA ASP A 6 -10.65 14.33 -0.90
C ASP A 6 -11.97 13.63 -0.55
N TRP A 7 -11.93 12.33 -0.22
CA TRP A 7 -13.08 11.56 0.23
C TRP A 7 -13.67 12.11 1.54
N ILE A 8 -12.84 12.54 2.49
CA ILE A 8 -13.30 13.17 3.73
C ILE A 8 -13.84 14.57 3.46
N ALA A 9 -13.12 15.35 2.65
CA ALA A 9 -13.46 16.73 2.36
C ALA A 9 -14.80 16.83 1.60
N SER A 10 -15.06 15.92 0.65
CA SER A 10 -16.34 15.81 -0.04
C SER A 10 -17.53 15.59 0.90
N ARG A 11 -17.34 14.91 2.02
CA ARG A 11 -18.39 14.63 3.03
C ARG A 11 -18.48 15.66 4.15
N LYS A 12 -17.50 16.54 4.26
CA LYS A 12 -17.47 17.63 5.24
C LYS A 12 -18.16 18.89 4.73
N CYS A 13 -18.49 18.97 3.44
CA CYS A 13 -19.15 20.13 2.86
C CYS A 13 -20.58 20.24 3.43
N PRO A 14 -20.93 21.33 4.13
CA PRO A 14 -22.28 21.56 4.62
C PRO A 14 -23.25 21.70 3.44
N ILE A 15 -24.42 21.07 3.52
CA ILE A 15 -25.46 21.15 2.46
C ILE A 15 -25.91 22.59 2.20
N ASP A 16 -25.78 23.45 3.20
CA ASP A 16 -26.19 24.85 3.19
C ASP A 16 -25.09 25.81 2.69
N ARG A 17 -23.86 25.32 2.46
CA ARG A 17 -22.73 26.17 2.02
C ARG A 17 -21.83 25.45 1.01
N CYS A 18 -22.17 25.56 -0.26
CA CYS A 18 -21.26 25.21 -1.36
C CYS A 18 -20.15 26.26 -1.50
N SER A 19 -18.92 25.79 -1.74
CA SER A 19 -17.77 26.65 -2.04
C SER A 19 -17.87 27.12 -3.50
N LEU A 20 -17.80 28.42 -3.74
CA LEU A 20 -17.85 29.04 -5.07
C LEU A 20 -16.60 28.75 -5.93
N GLU A 21 -15.46 28.46 -5.31
CA GLU A 21 -14.18 28.32 -6.02
C GLU A 21 -13.83 26.87 -6.38
N SER A 22 -14.24 25.91 -5.54
CA SER A 22 -13.98 24.50 -5.80
C SER A 22 -14.97 23.59 -5.07
N GLU A 23 -15.54 22.65 -5.80
CA GLU A 23 -16.33 21.56 -5.24
C GLU A 23 -15.62 20.23 -5.47
N TYR A 24 -15.78 19.31 -4.52
CA TYR A 24 -15.35 17.93 -4.72
C TYR A 24 -16.39 17.21 -5.58
N ILE A 25 -16.08 17.01 -6.85
CA ILE A 25 -16.91 16.24 -7.80
C ILE A 25 -16.75 14.74 -7.51
N MET A 26 -17.19 14.30 -6.34
CA MET A 26 -17.26 12.88 -5.97
C MET A 26 -18.72 12.53 -5.71
N ALA A 27 -19.20 11.44 -6.31
CA ALA A 27 -20.55 10.98 -6.07
C ALA A 27 -20.75 10.65 -4.58
N ALA A 28 -21.89 11.04 -4.00
CA ALA A 28 -22.22 10.74 -2.60
C ALA A 28 -22.22 9.23 -2.30
N SER A 29 -22.52 8.40 -3.30
CA SER A 29 -22.51 6.94 -3.23
C SER A 29 -21.11 6.32 -3.30
N TYR A 30 -20.05 7.10 -3.55
CA TYR A 30 -18.71 6.55 -3.70
C TYR A 30 -18.21 5.93 -2.39
N PRO A 31 -17.88 4.63 -2.36
CA PRO A 31 -17.48 3.95 -1.13
C PRO A 31 -16.15 4.49 -0.57
N PHE A 32 -15.84 4.12 0.67
CA PHE A 32 -14.53 4.45 1.24
C PHE A 32 -13.40 3.81 0.41
N PRO A 33 -12.36 4.57 0.01
CA PRO A 33 -11.27 4.04 -0.79
C PRO A 33 -10.40 3.09 0.06
N GLY A 34 -10.71 1.80 -0.01
CA GLY A 34 -10.04 0.77 0.78
C GLY A 34 -8.61 0.47 0.32
N TYR A 35 -7.80 -0.06 1.24
CA TYR A 35 -6.41 -0.46 1.00
C TYR A 35 -6.24 -1.33 -0.26
N HIS A 36 -7.03 -2.40 -0.37
CA HIS A 36 -6.92 -3.34 -1.49
C HIS A 36 -7.27 -2.69 -2.83
N GLN A 37 -8.25 -1.79 -2.86
CA GLN A 37 -8.62 -1.07 -4.07
C GLN A 37 -7.49 -0.17 -4.55
N GLN A 38 -6.89 0.60 -3.64
CA GLN A 38 -5.75 1.48 -3.95
C GLN A 38 -4.53 0.68 -4.42
N GLN A 39 -4.26 -0.48 -3.82
CA GLN A 39 -3.19 -1.36 -4.29
C GLN A 39 -3.43 -1.90 -5.71
N ASN A 40 -4.66 -2.28 -6.03
CA ASN A 40 -5.02 -2.79 -7.35
C ASN A 40 -5.01 -1.69 -8.43
N GLN A 41 -5.19 -0.43 -8.03
CA GLN A 41 -5.09 0.73 -8.93
C GLN A 41 -3.64 1.15 -9.18
N LEU A 42 -2.69 0.78 -8.30
CA LEU A 42 -1.29 1.20 -8.42
C LEU A 42 -0.64 0.86 -9.77
N PRO A 43 -0.83 -0.34 -10.38
CA PRO A 43 -0.30 -0.63 -11.70
C PRO A 43 -0.88 0.27 -12.80
N LYS A 44 -2.16 0.65 -12.69
CA LYS A 44 -2.81 1.58 -13.62
C LYS A 44 -2.21 2.97 -13.48
N ALA A 45 -2.02 3.44 -12.23
CA ALA A 45 -1.42 4.73 -11.94
C ALA A 45 0.04 4.82 -12.44
N LYS A 46 0.83 3.74 -12.35
CA LYS A 46 2.20 3.71 -12.87
C LYS A 46 2.28 3.87 -14.40
N LYS A 47 1.24 3.51 -15.15
CA LYS A 47 1.18 3.71 -16.61
C LYS A 47 0.94 5.17 -16.96
N VAL A 48 0.13 5.87 -16.16
CA VAL A 48 -0.21 7.29 -16.36
C VAL A 48 0.94 8.18 -15.89
N PHE A 49 1.54 7.85 -14.74
CA PHE A 49 2.58 8.66 -14.12
C PHE A 49 3.94 7.93 -14.18
N LEU A 50 4.76 8.30 -15.15
CA LEU A 50 6.07 7.65 -15.37
C LEU A 50 7.06 7.89 -14.21
N GLU A 51 6.91 8.98 -13.44
CA GLU A 51 7.73 9.22 -12.24
C GLU A 51 7.51 8.17 -11.16
N LEU A 52 6.26 7.73 -10.98
CA LEU A 52 5.90 6.63 -10.07
C LEU A 52 6.46 5.28 -10.55
N ALA A 53 6.80 5.16 -11.84
CA ALA A 53 7.41 3.94 -12.38
C ALA A 53 8.88 3.77 -11.95
N LYS A 54 9.60 4.87 -11.70
CA LYS A 54 11.01 4.86 -11.25
C LYS A 54 11.19 4.25 -9.86
N VAL A 55 10.14 4.34 -9.02
CA VAL A 55 10.17 3.83 -7.64
C VAL A 55 9.83 2.33 -7.61
N PRO A 56 10.56 1.52 -6.81
CA PRO A 56 10.21 0.12 -6.61
C PRO A 56 8.77 -0.06 -6.11
N SER A 57 8.04 -1.02 -6.67
CA SER A 57 6.63 -1.29 -6.31
C SER A 57 6.46 -1.57 -4.81
N GLN A 58 7.44 -2.23 -4.18
CA GLN A 58 7.42 -2.53 -2.75
C GLN A 58 7.32 -1.26 -1.88
N VAL A 59 8.04 -0.20 -2.26
CA VAL A 59 8.05 1.06 -1.51
C VAL A 59 6.68 1.73 -1.63
N LEU A 60 6.11 1.75 -2.84
CA LEU A 60 4.78 2.30 -3.09
C LEU A 60 3.69 1.55 -2.31
N GLN A 61 3.73 0.21 -2.31
CA GLN A 61 2.79 -0.62 -1.56
C GLN A 61 2.93 -0.42 -0.04
N THR A 62 4.16 -0.30 0.46
CA THR A 62 4.44 -0.01 1.88
C THR A 62 3.90 1.36 2.28
N ASN A 63 4.02 2.36 1.40
CA ASN A 63 3.48 3.69 1.65
C ASN A 63 1.95 3.68 1.71
N ILE A 64 1.28 2.94 0.82
CA ILE A 64 -0.19 2.76 0.87
C ILE A 64 -0.57 2.06 2.18
N ARG A 65 0.13 1.02 2.60
CA ARG A 65 -0.15 0.32 3.86
C ARG A 65 -0.06 1.26 5.06
N ARG A 66 1.04 2.00 5.17
CA ARG A 66 1.25 2.96 6.27
C ARG A 66 0.21 4.07 6.31
N LEU A 67 -0.30 4.48 5.14
CA LEU A 67 -1.38 5.46 5.07
C LEU A 67 -2.65 4.91 5.73
N HIS A 68 -3.03 3.68 5.42
CA HIS A 68 -4.20 3.02 6.01
C HIS A 68 -4.00 2.73 7.50
N ASP A 69 -2.81 2.25 7.90
CA ASP A 69 -2.50 2.06 9.32
C ASP A 69 -2.65 3.38 10.09
N ALA A 70 -2.13 4.49 9.55
CA ALA A 70 -2.25 5.81 10.16
C ALA A 70 -3.70 6.33 10.19
N TRP A 71 -4.50 5.97 9.19
CA TRP A 71 -5.93 6.26 9.15
C TRP A 71 -6.69 5.51 10.26
N ASP A 72 -6.39 4.23 10.44
CA ASP A 72 -7.00 3.43 11.51
C ASP A 72 -6.60 3.95 12.89
N PHE A 73 -5.34 4.38 13.07
CA PHE A 73 -4.91 5.07 14.29
C PHE A 73 -5.66 6.39 14.51
N PHE A 74 -5.87 7.19 13.46
CA PHE A 74 -6.66 8.42 13.51
C PHE A 74 -8.11 8.13 13.96
N ARG A 75 -8.74 7.11 13.39
CA ARG A 75 -10.11 6.69 13.73
C ARG A 75 -10.23 6.16 15.16
N ASN A 76 -9.27 5.33 15.59
CA ASN A 76 -9.35 4.62 16.87
C ASN A 76 -8.93 5.48 18.06
N ARG A 77 -7.96 6.39 17.89
CA ARG A 77 -7.37 7.15 19.00
C ARG A 77 -7.68 8.66 18.98
N GLY A 78 -8.23 9.20 17.90
CA GLY A 78 -8.58 10.62 17.80
C GLY A 78 -7.40 11.60 17.76
N PHE A 79 -6.15 11.12 17.68
CA PHE A 79 -5.00 12.01 17.42
C PHE A 79 -5.18 12.66 16.05
N GLY A 80 -4.80 13.95 15.91
CA GLY A 80 -5.05 14.75 14.71
C GLY A 80 -4.60 14.12 13.39
N PHE A 81 -5.01 14.74 12.27
CA PHE A 81 -4.88 14.16 10.93
C PHE A 81 -3.47 13.58 10.64
N PRO A 82 -3.36 12.35 10.08
CA PRO A 82 -2.09 11.72 9.75
C PRO A 82 -1.15 12.64 8.95
N ARG A 83 0.04 12.89 9.50
CA ARG A 83 1.05 13.75 8.86
C ARG A 83 2.21 12.93 8.34
N PHE A 84 2.76 13.36 7.20
CA PHE A 84 4.02 12.81 6.74
C PHE A 84 5.12 13.15 7.74
N LYS A 85 5.97 12.16 8.02
CA LYS A 85 7.15 12.38 8.85
C LYS A 85 8.11 13.30 8.11
N LYS A 86 8.84 14.15 8.85
CA LYS A 86 9.89 15.03 8.30
C LYS A 86 10.94 14.20 7.55
N TYR A 87 11.52 14.78 6.51
CA TYR A 87 12.64 14.18 5.76
C TYR A 87 13.76 13.72 6.72
N GLY A 88 14.36 12.57 6.44
CA GLY A 88 15.45 11.98 7.23
C GLY A 88 15.04 11.23 8.51
N GLN A 89 13.78 11.32 8.94
CA GLN A 89 13.28 10.59 10.11
C GLN A 89 12.98 9.11 9.81
N MET A 90 12.73 8.79 8.54
CA MET A 90 12.56 7.41 8.10
C MET A 90 13.92 6.82 7.79
N LYS A 91 14.40 5.92 8.66
CA LYS A 91 15.57 5.09 8.41
C LYS A 91 15.17 3.93 7.47
N SER A 92 15.16 4.16 6.16
CA SER A 92 15.03 3.08 5.19
C SER A 92 16.42 2.56 4.80
N LEU A 93 16.75 1.34 5.23
CA LEU A 93 17.85 0.60 4.62
C LEU A 93 17.37 0.17 3.23
N LEU A 94 17.83 0.88 2.19
CA LEU A 94 17.60 0.50 0.80
C LEU A 94 18.55 -0.64 0.47
N PHE A 95 18.13 -1.87 0.75
CA PHE A 95 18.79 -3.03 0.15
C PHE A 95 18.43 -3.05 -1.34
N PRO A 96 19.42 -3.01 -2.25
CA PRO A 96 19.13 -3.19 -3.66
C PRO A 96 18.47 -4.56 -3.86
N GLN A 97 17.42 -4.60 -4.69
CA GLN A 97 16.80 -5.87 -5.05
C GLN A 97 17.75 -6.63 -5.97
N PHE A 98 18.45 -7.62 -5.42
CA PHE A 98 19.33 -8.48 -6.20
C PHE A 98 18.51 -9.46 -7.04
N LYS A 99 18.83 -9.59 -8.33
CA LYS A 99 18.24 -10.62 -9.20
C LYS A 99 18.74 -12.02 -8.83
N ASN A 100 20.00 -12.11 -8.39
CA ASN A 100 20.64 -13.32 -7.92
C ASN A 100 21.03 -13.13 -6.45
N PRO A 101 20.88 -14.14 -5.58
CA PRO A 101 21.35 -14.03 -4.21
C PRO A 101 22.85 -13.71 -4.21
N PRO A 102 23.30 -12.65 -3.51
CA PRO A 102 24.72 -12.28 -3.46
C PRO A 102 25.56 -13.29 -2.67
N LEU A 103 24.91 -14.21 -1.94
CA LEU A 103 25.54 -15.28 -1.19
C LEU A 103 25.22 -16.60 -1.87
N GLN A 104 26.21 -17.17 -2.56
CA GLN A 104 26.24 -18.60 -2.85
C GLN A 104 26.73 -19.27 -1.57
N LEU A 105 25.81 -19.76 -0.75
CA LEU A 105 26.20 -20.62 0.36
C LEU A 105 26.89 -21.86 -0.25
N PRO A 106 28.07 -22.26 0.25
CA PRO A 106 28.70 -23.49 -0.21
C PRO A 106 27.72 -24.65 -0.06
N SER A 107 27.59 -25.47 -1.10
CA SER A 107 26.81 -26.70 -1.07
C SER A 107 27.35 -27.58 0.07
N GLN A 108 26.62 -27.65 1.18
CA GLN A 108 26.97 -28.49 2.33
C GLN A 108 26.60 -29.93 1.98
N GLU A 109 27.51 -30.63 1.29
CA GLU A 109 27.55 -32.09 1.31
C GLU A 109 28.24 -32.50 2.61
N GLY A 110 27.47 -32.86 3.62
CA GLY A 110 27.97 -33.59 4.79
C GLY A 110 27.56 -33.04 6.15
N ALA A 111 27.06 -33.96 6.97
CA ALA A 111 26.97 -33.91 8.44
C ALA A 111 25.92 -33.00 9.09
N GLY A 112 24.76 -33.61 9.38
CA GLY A 112 24.02 -33.53 10.64
C GLY A 112 24.11 -32.23 11.45
N GLY A 113 23.16 -31.33 11.23
CA GLY A 113 22.94 -30.20 12.11
C GLY A 113 21.75 -29.37 11.62
N GLY A 114 20.58 -29.60 12.22
CA GLY A 114 19.34 -28.91 11.86
C GLY A 114 19.42 -27.41 12.13
N TRP A 115 19.75 -26.64 11.09
CA TRP A 115 19.48 -25.21 11.02
C TRP A 115 18.45 -25.00 9.92
N MET A 116 17.25 -24.57 10.32
CA MET A 116 16.10 -24.29 9.46
C MET A 116 16.40 -23.15 8.47
N ALA A 117 17.16 -23.43 7.42
CA ALA A 117 17.18 -22.61 6.22
C ALA A 117 16.09 -23.14 5.28
N ASN A 118 14.91 -22.51 5.32
CA ASN A 118 14.00 -22.33 4.17
C ASN A 118 12.60 -21.88 4.63
N LYS A 119 12.43 -20.57 4.93
CA LYS A 119 11.11 -19.94 4.99
C LYS A 119 11.09 -18.48 4.51
N ILE A 120 11.88 -18.13 3.49
CA ILE A 120 11.74 -16.80 2.83
C ILE A 120 11.77 -16.94 1.30
N THR A 121 11.10 -17.93 0.74
CA THR A 121 10.87 -18.03 -0.71
C THR A 121 9.54 -18.72 -1.01
N LYS A 122 8.42 -18.11 -0.59
CA LYS A 122 7.10 -18.23 -1.23
C LYS A 122 6.08 -17.33 -0.51
N ILE A 123 5.96 -16.09 -0.95
CA ILE A 123 4.65 -15.43 -0.96
C ILE A 123 4.29 -15.29 -2.44
N ARG A 124 3.98 -16.44 -3.05
CA ARG A 124 3.27 -16.51 -4.32
C ARG A 124 1.80 -16.41 -3.93
N LYS A 125 1.11 -15.37 -4.39
CA LYS A 125 -0.36 -15.28 -4.29
C LYS A 125 -0.94 -16.57 -4.88
N SER A 126 -1.52 -17.43 -4.05
CA SER A 126 -2.47 -18.42 -4.54
C SER A 126 -3.74 -17.66 -4.89
N THR A 127 -4.03 -17.68 -6.18
CA THR A 127 -5.35 -17.50 -6.75
C THR A 127 -6.25 -18.61 -6.21
N ASP A 128 -7.28 -18.28 -5.43
CA ASP A 128 -8.40 -19.19 -5.22
C ASP A 128 -9.56 -18.75 -6.13
N LYS A 129 -9.64 -19.51 -7.23
CA LYS A 129 -10.85 -19.70 -8.03
C LYS A 129 -11.77 -20.56 -7.16
N SER A 130 -12.87 -20.00 -6.65
CA SER A 130 -13.99 -20.80 -6.14
C SER A 130 -15.24 -20.48 -6.97
N SER A 131 -15.38 -21.25 -8.04
CA SER A 131 -16.66 -21.55 -8.67
C SER A 131 -17.34 -22.67 -7.87
N SER A 132 -18.52 -22.37 -7.32
CA SER A 132 -19.59 -23.29 -6.91
C SER A 132 -20.83 -22.42 -6.69
N SER A 133 -22.03 -22.70 -7.13
CA SER A 133 -22.63 -23.68 -8.05
C SER A 133 -24.10 -23.25 -8.12
N ASN A 134 -24.70 -23.32 -9.30
CA ASN A 134 -26.15 -23.17 -9.46
C ASN A 134 -26.89 -24.26 -8.69
N THR A 135 -27.87 -23.86 -7.90
CA THR A 135 -29.21 -24.47 -7.76
C THR A 135 -30.13 -23.40 -7.18
#